data_AF-A0A510KRJ6-F1
#
_entry.id   AF-A0A510KRJ6-F1
#
_cell.length_a   1.000
_cell.length_b   1.000
_cell.length_c   1.000
_cell.angle_alpha   90.00
_cell.angle_beta   90.00
_cell.angle_gamma   90.00
#
_symmetry.space_group_name_H-M   'P 1'
#
loop_
_entity.id
_entity.type
_entity.pdbx_description
1 polymer ?
#
loop_
_entity_poly.entity_id
_entity_poly.type
_entity_poly.pdbx_seq_one_letter_code
_entity_poly.pdbx_strand_id
1 'polypeptide(L)'
;MSSSHGNKGEKNKDKENLDNLMFLSNAYIAQKKYAELEKLFLPLAQKGMMQAQYLLALGYYHAGNPKEAERWAKKVLETAKKDNDADNIKIVNHLLDEIKNK
;
A
#
# COMPACT_ATOMS: atom_id res chain seq x y z
N MET A 1 37.47 -6.69 -7.72
CA MET A 1 36.34 -7.58 -7.35
C MET A 1 35.79 -7.08 -6.03
N SER A 2 34.65 -6.39 -6.03
CA SER A 2 33.96 -6.00 -4.80
C SER A 2 32.66 -6.76 -4.70
N SER A 3 32.54 -7.52 -3.60
CA SER A 3 31.49 -8.48 -3.30
C SER A 3 30.08 -7.90 -3.38
N SER A 4 29.23 -8.53 -4.22
CA SER A 4 27.78 -8.47 -4.05
C SER A 4 27.33 -9.79 -3.41
N HIS A 5 27.47 -9.87 -2.08
CA HIS A 5 26.77 -10.86 -1.30
C HIS A 5 25.49 -10.21 -0.78
N GLY A 6 24.46 -10.13 -1.63
CA GLY A 6 23.10 -9.86 -1.18
C GLY A 6 22.66 -10.97 -0.23
N ASN A 7 22.56 -10.65 1.05
CA ASN A 7 22.33 -11.61 2.12
C ASN A 7 20.88 -12.12 2.06
N LYS A 8 20.67 -13.44 1.94
CA LYS A 8 19.34 -14.07 1.93
C LYS A 8 18.47 -13.68 3.15
N GLY A 9 19.10 -13.26 4.26
CA GLY A 9 18.42 -12.79 5.46
C GLY A 9 17.72 -11.43 5.32
N GLU A 10 18.17 -10.54 4.42
CA GLU A 10 17.57 -9.20 4.27
C GLU A 10 16.24 -9.26 3.50
N LYS A 11 16.18 -10.05 2.42
CA LYS A 11 14.94 -10.27 1.64
C LYS A 11 13.80 -10.90 2.44
N ASN A 12 14.10 -11.73 3.44
CA ASN A 12 13.07 -12.32 4.30
C ASN A 12 12.50 -11.30 5.28
N LYS A 13 13.35 -10.40 5.80
CA LYS A 13 12.94 -9.34 6.73
C LYS A 13 12.03 -8.32 6.05
N ASP A 14 12.27 -8.02 4.78
CA ASP A 14 11.40 -7.13 3.99
C ASP A 14 10.00 -7.75 3.79
N LYS A 15 9.92 -9.04 3.47
CA LYS A 15 8.62 -9.75 3.35
C LYS A 15 7.86 -9.82 4.67
N GLU A 16 8.53 -10.20 5.76
CA GLU A 16 7.91 -10.25 7.08
C GLU A 16 7.40 -8.86 7.51
N ASN A 17 8.15 -7.81 7.20
CA ASN A 17 7.72 -6.45 7.45
C ASN A 17 6.48 -6.05 6.62
N LEU A 18 6.39 -6.51 5.36
CA LEU A 18 5.21 -6.28 4.50
C LEU A 18 3.96 -7.00 5.03
N ASP A 19 4.09 -8.26 5.44
CA ASP A 19 2.98 -9.04 6.00
C ASP A 19 2.45 -8.41 7.30
N ASN A 20 3.35 -7.91 8.15
CA ASN A 20 2.99 -7.20 9.37
C ASN A 20 2.23 -5.89 9.08
N LEU A 21 2.63 -5.12 8.07
CA LEU A 21 1.92 -3.90 7.66
C LEU A 21 0.52 -4.22 7.12
N MET A 22 0.38 -5.28 6.32
CA MET A 22 -0.92 -5.74 5.82
C MET A 22 -1.84 -6.16 6.97
N PHE A 23 -1.33 -6.96 7.91
CA PHE A 23 -2.07 -7.39 9.09
C PHE A 23 -2.55 -6.20 9.94
N LEU A 24 -1.68 -5.24 10.22
CA LEU A 24 -2.03 -4.03 10.97
C LEU A 24 -3.09 -3.19 10.25
N SER A 25 -2.97 -3.00 8.93
CA SER A 25 -3.97 -2.27 8.14
C SER A 25 -5.34 -2.93 8.25
N ASN A 26 -5.41 -4.23 8.01
CA ASN A 26 -6.66 -4.99 8.10
C ASN A 26 -7.27 -4.94 9.51
N ALA A 27 -6.43 -5.04 10.55
CA ALA A 27 -6.89 -4.93 11.93
C ALA A 27 -7.47 -3.55 12.26
N TYR A 28 -6.84 -2.47 11.79
CA TYR A 28 -7.38 -1.11 11.96
C TYR A 28 -8.67 -0.90 11.16
N ILE A 29 -8.75 -1.38 9.92
CA ILE A 29 -9.96 -1.30 9.09
C ILE A 29 -11.13 -2.05 9.75
N ALA A 30 -10.91 -3.28 10.21
CA ALA A 30 -11.94 -4.07 10.89
C ALA A 30 -12.46 -3.39 12.17
N GLN A 31 -11.56 -2.72 12.90
CA GLN A 31 -11.92 -1.93 14.09
C GLN A 31 -12.43 -0.52 13.76
N LYS A 32 -12.52 -0.13 12.48
CA LYS A 32 -12.86 1.22 12.02
C LYS A 32 -11.96 2.33 12.58
N LYS A 33 -10.71 2.00 12.92
CA LYS A 33 -9.67 2.89 13.44
C LYS A 33 -8.91 3.58 12.31
N TYR A 34 -9.65 4.33 11.49
CA TYR A 34 -9.10 4.92 10.27
C TYR A 34 -8.09 6.04 10.54
N ALA A 35 -8.27 6.79 11.63
CA ALA A 35 -7.34 7.85 12.03
C ALA A 35 -5.97 7.27 12.46
N GLU A 36 -5.97 6.15 13.17
CA GLU A 36 -4.75 5.46 13.58
C GLU A 36 -4.05 4.80 12.40
N LEU A 37 -4.80 4.23 11.46
CA LEU A 37 -4.29 3.75 10.19
C LEU A 37 -3.60 4.90 9.43
N GLU A 38 -4.30 6.01 9.22
CA GLU A 38 -3.76 7.17 8.53
C GLU A 38 -2.48 7.68 9.20
N LYS A 39 -2.50 7.85 10.53
CA LYS A 39 -1.33 8.29 11.30
C LYS A 39 -0.11 7.38 11.10
N LEU A 40 -0.32 6.07 10.98
CA LEU A 40 0.76 5.11 10.76
C LEU A 40 1.26 5.12 9.32
N PHE A 41 0.35 5.08 8.33
CA PHE A 41 0.71 4.84 6.94
C PHE A 41 0.99 6.12 6.14
N LEU A 42 0.40 7.26 6.49
CA LEU A 42 0.63 8.53 5.79
C LEU A 42 2.11 8.92 5.68
N PRO A 43 2.93 8.93 6.76
CA PRO A 43 4.35 9.28 6.64
C PRO A 43 5.15 8.28 5.79
N LEU A 44 4.78 6.99 5.79
CA LEU A 44 5.42 5.97 4.95
C LEU A 44 5.03 6.12 3.48
N ALA A 45 3.74 6.39 3.22
CA ALA A 45 3.19 6.65 1.90
C ALA A 45 3.80 7.90 1.26
N GLN A 46 4.01 8.96 2.06
CA GLN A 46 4.68 10.20 1.64
C GLN A 46 6.16 9.99 1.30
N LYS A 47 6.83 9.01 1.93
CA LYS A 47 8.21 8.60 1.57
C LYS A 47 8.29 7.77 0.30
N GLY A 48 7.17 7.52 -0.39
CA GLY A 48 7.14 6.76 -1.64
C GLY A 48 7.06 5.25 -1.46
N MET A 49 6.81 4.75 -0.26
CA MET A 49 6.62 3.31 -0.05
C MET A 49 5.29 2.88 -0.69
N MET A 50 5.38 2.23 -1.86
CA MET A 50 4.23 1.81 -2.67
C MET A 50 3.20 1.02 -1.85
N GLN A 51 3.65 0.07 -1.03
CA GLN A 51 2.76 -0.71 -0.17
C GLN A 51 1.99 0.17 0.82
N ALA A 52 2.65 1.12 1.48
CA ALA A 52 1.99 2.03 2.42
C ALA A 52 1.00 2.95 1.71
N GLN A 53 1.28 3.37 0.48
CA GLN A 53 0.34 4.13 -0.35
C GLN A 53 -0.92 3.32 -0.66
N TYR A 54 -0.77 2.03 -1.00
CA TYR A 54 -1.90 1.13 -1.24
C TYR A 54 -2.73 0.88 0.04
N LEU A 55 -2.08 0.58 1.16
CA LEU A 55 -2.77 0.36 2.44
C LEU A 55 -3.50 1.61 2.93
N LEU A 56 -2.92 2.80 2.70
CA LEU A 56 -3.57 4.07 2.98
C LEU A 56 -4.78 4.32 2.06
N ALA A 57 -4.68 3.96 0.77
CA ALA A 57 -5.81 4.03 -0.16
C ALA A 57 -6.98 3.14 0.28
N LEU A 58 -6.69 1.90 0.68
CA LEU A 58 -7.68 0.97 1.26
C LEU A 58 -8.32 1.56 2.52
N GLY A 59 -7.51 2.12 3.43
CA GLY A 59 -7.99 2.77 4.64
C GLY A 59 -9.01 3.87 4.34
N TYR A 60 -8.70 4.78 3.42
CA TYR A 60 -9.63 5.84 3.02
C TYR A 60 -10.89 5.31 2.31
N TYR A 61 -10.77 4.25 1.50
CA TYR A 61 -11.92 3.62 0.85
C TYR A 61 -12.92 3.07 1.89
N HIS A 62 -12.42 2.39 2.92
CA HIS A 62 -13.25 1.89 4.02
C HIS A 62 -13.76 3.00 4.94
N ALA A 63 -13.02 4.09 5.09
CA ALA A 63 -13.46 5.29 5.83
C ALA A 63 -14.54 6.11 5.10
N GLY A 64 -14.90 5.75 3.86
CA GLY A 64 -15.88 6.49 3.07
C GLY A 64 -15.33 7.78 2.45
N ASN A 65 -14.01 7.85 2.24
CA ASN A 65 -13.34 8.97 1.57
C ASN A 65 -12.81 8.55 0.19
N PRO A 66 -13.68 8.40 -0.83
CA PRO A 66 -13.28 7.90 -2.15
C PRO A 66 -12.28 8.83 -2.85
N LYS A 67 -12.34 10.14 -2.58
CA LYS A 67 -11.42 11.13 -3.17
C LYS A 67 -9.97 10.88 -2.76
N GLU A 68 -9.69 10.70 -1.47
CA GLU A 68 -8.33 10.40 -1.02
C GLU A 68 -7.92 8.97 -1.36
N ALA A 69 -8.86 8.01 -1.31
CA ALA A 69 -8.60 6.64 -1.75
C ALA A 69 -8.11 6.59 -3.20
N GLU A 70 -8.82 7.26 -4.12
CA GLU A 70 -8.45 7.34 -5.54
C GLU A 70 -7.10 8.03 -5.74
N ARG A 71 -6.87 9.14 -5.03
CA ARG A 71 -5.61 9.89 -5.12
C ARG A 71 -4.41 9.03 -4.78
N TRP A 72 -4.48 8.26 -3.69
CA TRP A 72 -3.38 7.38 -3.29
C TRP A 72 -3.26 6.15 -4.20
N ALA A 73 -4.38 5.54 -4.59
CA ALA A 73 -4.38 4.42 -5.55
C ALA A 73 -3.73 4.81 -6.89
N LYS A 74 -3.99 6.02 -7.42
CA LYS A 74 -3.36 6.51 -8.65
C LYS A 74 -1.83 6.60 -8.54
N LYS A 75 -1.28 7.03 -7.40
CA LYS A 75 0.17 7.06 -7.17
C LYS A 75 0.80 5.65 -7.21
N VAL A 76 0.09 4.67 -6.62
CA VAL A 76 0.51 3.26 -6.70
C VAL A 76 0.49 2.80 -8.15
N LEU A 77 -0.57 3.11 -8.90
CA LEU A 77 -0.70 2.74 -10.31
C LEU A 77 0.42 3.34 -11.17
N GLU A 78 0.74 4.62 -10.97
CA GLU A 78 1.83 5.30 -11.69
C GLU A 78 3.17 4.59 -11.46
N THR A 79 3.46 4.25 -10.20
CA THR A 79 4.71 3.56 -9.84
C THR A 79 4.73 2.13 -10.39
N ALA A 80 3.64 1.37 -10.23
CA ALA A 80 3.54 0.00 -10.74
C ALA A 80 3.66 -0.06 -12.28
N LYS A 81 3.08 0.91 -13.00
CA LYS A 81 3.25 1.03 -14.46
C LYS A 81 4.70 1.32 -14.85
N LYS A 82 5.37 2.23 -14.13
CA LYS A 82 6.78 2.54 -14.37
C LYS A 82 7.67 1.31 -14.17
N ASP A 83 7.35 0.49 -13.16
CA ASP A 83 8.11 -0.70 -12.80
C ASP A 83 7.68 -1.96 -13.60
N ASN A 84 6.67 -1.85 -14.46
CA ASN A 84 6.03 -2.96 -15.19
C ASN A 84 5.52 -4.09 -14.27
N ASP A 85 5.05 -3.73 -13.07
CA ASP A 85 4.51 -4.66 -12.08
C ASP A 85 3.04 -5.00 -12.40
N ALA A 86 2.85 -6.04 -13.20
CA ALA A 86 1.53 -6.44 -13.68
C ALA A 86 0.55 -6.82 -12.56
N ASP A 87 1.04 -7.35 -11.45
CA ASP A 87 0.20 -7.79 -10.34
C ASP A 87 -0.31 -6.58 -9.55
N ASN A 88 0.58 -5.64 -9.20
CA ASN A 88 0.17 -4.40 -8.55
C ASN A 88 -0.73 -3.54 -9.43
N ILE A 89 -0.51 -3.51 -10.75
CA ILE A 89 -1.42 -2.85 -11.70
C ILE A 89 -2.83 -3.43 -11.60
N LYS A 90 -2.98 -4.77 -11.60
CA LYS A 90 -4.29 -5.43 -11.49
C LYS A 90 -4.97 -5.12 -10.16
N ILE A 91 -4.24 -5.26 -9.05
CA ILE A 91 -4.77 -5.02 -7.70
C ILE A 91 -5.27 -3.59 -7.54
N VAL A 92 -4.48 -2.61 -7.99
CA VAL A 92 -4.85 -1.19 -7.88
C VAL A 92 -6.00 -0.82 -8.80
N ASN A 93 -6.04 -1.37 -10.02
CA ASN A 93 -7.16 -1.14 -10.92
C ASN A 93 -8.47 -1.69 -10.32
N HIS A 94 -8.44 -2.86 -9.69
CA HIS A 94 -9.61 -3.40 -9.00
C HIS A 94 -10.12 -2.44 -7.90
N LEU A 95 -9.22 -1.94 -7.05
CA LEU A 95 -9.59 -0.95 -6.04
C LEU A 95 -10.15 0.35 -6.65
N LEU A 96 -9.54 0.85 -7.73
CA LEU A 96 -10.03 2.04 -8.43
C LEU A 96 -11.43 1.83 -9.02
N ASP A 97 -11.73 0.64 -9.51
CA ASP A 97 -13.06 0.30 -10.02
C ASP A 97 -14.08 0.19 -8.87
N GLU A 98 -13.71 -0.41 -7.73
CA GLU A 98 -14.56 -0.42 -6.53
C GLU A 98 -14.87 0.99 -6.01
N ILE A 99 -13.88 1.89 -6.02
CA ILE A 99 -14.05 3.28 -5.61
C ILE A 99 -15.05 4.02 -6.52
N LYS A 100 -14.99 3.78 -7.83
CA LYS A 100 -15.89 4.43 -8.81
C LYS A 100 -17.32 3.92 -8.76
N ASN A 101 -17.51 2.67 -8.34
CA ASN A 101 -18.80 2.00 -8.31
C ASN A 101 -19.55 2.18 -6.97
N LYS A 102 -19.00 2.99 -6.05
CA LYS A 102 -19.58 3.32 -4.74
C LYS A 102 -20.34 4.64 -4.78
#